data_AF-A0AAV7UN76-F1
#
_entry.id   AF-A0AAV7UN76-F1
#
_cell.length_a   1.000
_cell.length_b   1.000
_cell.length_c   1.000
_cell.angle_alpha   90.00
_cell.angle_beta   90.00
_cell.angle_gamma   90.00
#
_symmetry.space_group_name_H-M   'P 1'
#
loop_
_entity.id
_entity.type
_entity.pdbx_description
1 polymer ?
#
loop_
_entity_poly.entity_id
_entity_poly.type
_entity_poly.pdbx_seq_one_letter_code
_entity_poly.pdbx_strand_id
1 'polypeptide(L)'
;MTGGRSSNKHLGKPARQLLFSEALRQTRAPSPAPQEHPTNQSCATADASQGATMDRVLQEISAVGHRLEGMDSMMTSLTEDTKSMRLDIAGFQSRVTTLEQRVTTVETQAVFASDRDQKLLYRRSKVIDLEDRSRRDNVRFLSFPEEGADMQYFLKNTLSQLTGLTFDPTLEF
;
A
#
# COMPACT_ATOMS: atom_id res chain seq x y z
N MET A 1 -35.71 -13.53 7.04
CA MET A 1 -35.59 -12.51 8.10
C MET A 1 -34.66 -11.42 7.57
N THR A 2 -35.25 -10.34 7.03
CA THR A 2 -35.07 -8.92 7.47
C THR A 2 -33.63 -8.41 7.31
N GLY A 3 -33.27 -7.39 6.52
CA GLY A 3 -34.00 -6.26 5.95
C GLY A 3 -33.23 -4.96 6.23
N GLY A 4 -33.03 -4.09 5.21
CA GLY A 4 -32.64 -2.66 5.30
C GLY A 4 -31.16 -2.36 5.57
N ARG A 5 -30.53 -1.25 5.16
CA ARG A 5 -30.92 0.03 4.51
C ARG A 5 -29.62 0.65 3.96
N SER A 6 -29.57 1.04 2.69
CA SER A 6 -29.49 2.43 2.21
C SER A 6 -28.74 3.44 3.10
N SER A 7 -27.62 3.98 2.60
CA SER A 7 -27.34 5.42 2.67
C SER A 7 -26.30 5.85 1.62
N ASN A 8 -26.78 6.78 0.81
CA ASN A 8 -26.17 7.48 -0.31
C ASN A 8 -25.74 8.87 0.20
N LYS A 9 -24.48 9.31 0.00
CA LYS A 9 -24.05 10.72 0.11
C LYS A 9 -22.88 10.96 -0.87
N HIS A 10 -23.16 11.54 -2.03
CA HIS A 10 -22.85 12.94 -2.45
C HIS A 10 -21.35 13.26 -2.54
N LEU A 11 -20.75 13.19 -3.74
CA LEU A 11 -20.56 14.28 -4.73
C LEU A 11 -19.82 15.52 -4.20
N GLY A 12 -18.58 15.69 -4.69
CA GLY A 12 -17.84 16.94 -4.66
C GLY A 12 -17.04 17.10 -5.96
N LYS A 13 -17.61 17.80 -6.94
CA LYS A 13 -16.91 18.38 -8.09
C LYS A 13 -17.16 19.88 -8.07
N PRO A 14 -16.16 20.74 -8.32
CA PRO A 14 -16.44 22.09 -8.78
C PRO A 14 -15.82 22.30 -10.16
N ALA A 15 -16.65 22.66 -11.14
CA ALA A 15 -16.22 23.45 -12.28
C ALA A 15 -17.44 24.18 -12.85
N ARG A 16 -17.45 25.50 -12.59
CA ARG A 16 -18.25 26.53 -13.25
C ARG A 16 -18.00 26.53 -14.77
N GLN A 17 -18.90 27.22 -15.48
CA GLN A 17 -18.91 27.61 -16.91
C GLN A 17 -20.00 26.81 -17.67
N LEU A 18 -20.97 27.37 -18.40
CA LEU A 18 -21.13 28.67 -19.07
C LEU A 18 -22.63 29.03 -19.10
N LEU A 19 -22.98 30.27 -18.76
CA LEU A 19 -24.29 30.86 -19.08
C LEU A 19 -24.19 31.49 -20.47
N PHE A 20 -24.82 30.86 -21.47
CA PHE A 20 -25.08 31.48 -22.76
C PHE A 20 -26.43 32.20 -22.67
N SER A 21 -26.40 33.53 -22.75
CA SER A 21 -27.59 34.37 -22.80
C SER A 21 -28.00 34.64 -24.24
N GLU A 22 -29.07 33.95 -24.61
CA GLU A 22 -30.23 34.40 -25.38
C GLU A 22 -30.31 35.91 -25.73
N ALA A 23 -30.33 36.25 -27.02
CA ALA A 23 -31.04 37.43 -27.57
C ALA A 23 -31.05 37.41 -29.12
N LEU A 24 -32.17 36.99 -29.72
CA LEU A 24 -32.51 37.27 -31.12
C LEU A 24 -34.04 37.44 -31.25
N ARG A 25 -34.45 38.43 -32.08
CA ARG A 25 -35.81 38.93 -32.47
C ARG A 25 -36.19 40.21 -31.72
N GLN A 26 -36.64 41.33 -32.32
CA GLN A 26 -37.17 41.77 -33.63
C GLN A 26 -36.77 43.28 -33.77
N THR A 27 -36.70 43.93 -34.94
CA THR A 27 -37.84 44.40 -35.76
C THR A 27 -37.41 44.93 -37.15
N ARG A 28 -38.36 44.74 -38.07
CA ARG A 28 -38.62 45.24 -39.44
C ARG A 28 -38.18 46.69 -39.80
N ALA A 29 -37.86 46.85 -41.10
CA ALA A 29 -37.43 48.04 -41.88
C ALA A 29 -38.45 49.21 -41.98
N PRO A 30 -38.14 50.39 -42.60
CA PRO A 30 -38.10 50.55 -44.08
C PRO A 30 -37.05 51.55 -44.68
N SER A 31 -36.85 51.46 -46.00
CA SER A 31 -36.09 52.37 -46.90
C SER A 31 -36.87 53.67 -47.21
N PRO A 32 -36.22 54.80 -47.59
CA PRO A 32 -36.07 55.16 -49.02
C PRO A 32 -34.73 55.87 -49.40
N ALA A 33 -34.40 55.85 -50.70
CA ALA A 33 -33.31 56.57 -51.42
C ALA A 33 -33.71 58.04 -51.75
N PRO A 34 -32.97 58.90 -52.53
CA PRO A 34 -31.66 58.75 -53.22
C PRO A 34 -30.72 60.01 -53.22
N GLN A 35 -29.56 59.89 -53.91
CA GLN A 35 -28.69 60.94 -54.52
C GLN A 35 -27.79 61.85 -53.63
N GLU A 36 -26.46 61.77 -53.79
CA GLU A 36 -25.63 62.67 -54.63
C GLU A 36 -24.12 62.32 -54.51
N HIS A 37 -23.44 62.21 -55.65
CA HIS A 37 -22.00 62.46 -55.83
C HIS A 37 -21.90 63.78 -56.64
N PRO A 38 -20.77 64.52 -56.72
CA PRO A 38 -19.39 64.12 -56.35
C PRO A 38 -18.58 65.22 -55.63
N THR A 39 -17.60 64.86 -54.80
CA THR A 39 -16.40 65.71 -54.71
C THR A 39 -15.17 64.91 -54.27
N ASN A 40 -14.21 64.83 -55.20
CA ASN A 40 -12.77 64.65 -55.03
C ASN A 40 -12.25 64.52 -53.59
N GLN A 41 -11.88 63.30 -53.18
CA GLN A 41 -10.81 63.06 -52.20
C GLN A 41 -10.05 61.78 -52.60
N SER A 42 -9.42 61.83 -53.77
CA SER A 42 -8.24 61.03 -54.03
C SER A 42 -7.08 61.67 -53.26
N CYS A 43 -6.27 60.86 -52.57
CA CYS A 43 -5.03 61.26 -51.88
C CYS A 43 -5.08 61.59 -50.36
N ALA A 44 -5.80 60.81 -49.54
CA ALA A 44 -5.57 60.77 -48.08
C ALA A 44 -5.81 59.40 -47.42
N THR A 45 -6.47 58.45 -48.09
CA THR A 45 -6.86 57.16 -47.50
C THR A 45 -5.74 56.12 -47.47
N ALA A 46 -4.71 56.26 -48.33
CA ALA A 46 -3.55 55.37 -48.32
C ALA A 46 -2.76 55.50 -47.01
N ASP A 47 -2.47 56.73 -46.56
CA ASP A 47 -1.68 57.01 -45.36
C ASP A 47 -2.44 56.64 -44.06
N ALA A 48 -3.75 56.93 -44.01
CA ALA A 48 -4.62 56.52 -42.89
C ALA A 48 -4.80 54.99 -42.81
N SER A 49 -4.90 54.29 -43.95
CA SER A 49 -4.98 52.82 -43.98
C SER A 49 -3.65 52.18 -43.56
N GLN A 50 -2.52 52.77 -43.95
CA GLN A 50 -1.19 52.30 -43.60
C GLN A 50 -0.92 52.50 -42.10
N GLY A 51 -1.35 53.64 -41.52
CA GLY A 51 -1.37 53.87 -40.08
C GLY A 51 -2.21 52.85 -39.31
N ALA A 52 -3.44 52.57 -39.77
CA ALA A 52 -4.31 51.57 -39.16
C ALA A 52 -3.73 50.14 -39.23
N THR A 53 -3.02 49.79 -40.31
CA THR A 53 -2.32 48.50 -40.40
C THR A 53 -1.12 48.42 -39.45
N MET A 54 -0.38 49.52 -39.27
CA MET A 54 0.76 49.57 -38.35
C MET A 54 0.31 49.44 -36.89
N ASP A 55 -0.75 50.16 -36.50
CA ASP A 55 -1.32 50.06 -35.16
C ASP A 55 -1.79 48.63 -34.84
N ARG A 56 -2.41 47.97 -35.82
CA ARG A 56 -2.82 46.56 -35.68
C ARG A 56 -1.62 45.63 -35.50
N VAL A 57 -0.54 45.83 -36.26
CA VAL A 57 0.70 45.05 -36.12
C VAL A 57 1.32 45.27 -34.74
N LEU A 58 1.38 46.51 -34.25
CA LEU A 58 1.89 46.82 -32.90
C LEU A 58 1.06 46.15 -31.80
N GLN A 59 -0.26 46.10 -31.98
CA GLN A 59 -1.16 45.41 -31.06
C GLN A 59 -0.95 43.88 -31.08
N GLU A 60 -0.76 43.28 -32.25
CA GLU A 60 -0.44 41.86 -32.39
C GLU A 60 0.94 41.53 -31.80
N ILE A 61 1.96 42.37 -32.01
CA ILE A 61 3.28 42.23 -31.39
C ILE A 61 3.17 42.27 -29.86
N SER A 62 2.39 43.21 -29.32
CA SER A 62 2.17 43.30 -27.87
C SER A 62 1.45 42.07 -27.32
N ALA A 63 0.44 41.56 -28.04
CA ALA A 63 -0.25 40.33 -27.68
C ALA A 63 0.68 39.10 -27.71
N VAL A 64 1.58 39.01 -28.70
CA VAL A 64 2.61 37.96 -28.76
C VAL A 64 3.57 38.10 -27.58
N GLY A 65 4.00 39.32 -27.22
CA GLY A 65 4.86 39.58 -26.07
C GLY A 65 4.28 39.02 -24.77
N HIS A 66 3.02 39.34 -24.47
CA HIS A 66 2.35 38.81 -23.27
C HIS A 66 2.18 37.29 -23.28
N ARG A 67 1.95 36.68 -24.45
CA ARG A 67 1.88 35.22 -24.56
C ARG A 67 3.23 34.58 -24.29
N LEU A 68 4.33 35.19 -24.75
CA LEU A 68 5.69 34.72 -24.48
C LEU A 68 6.06 34.84 -23.00
N GLU A 69 5.71 35.96 -22.35
CA GLU A 69 5.88 36.13 -20.90
C GLU A 69 5.12 35.06 -20.10
N GLY A 70 3.87 34.77 -20.50
CA GLY A 70 3.08 33.70 -19.89
C GLY A 70 3.70 32.32 -20.09
N MET A 71 4.26 32.05 -21.27
CA MET A 71 4.98 30.81 -21.55
C MET A 71 6.26 30.67 -20.72
N ASP A 72 7.02 31.76 -20.55
CA ASP A 72 8.25 31.77 -19.75
C ASP A 72 7.97 31.49 -18.27
N SER A 73 6.89 32.06 -17.73
CA SER A 73 6.41 31.77 -16.39
C SER A 73 6.01 30.29 -16.22
N MET A 74 5.26 29.72 -17.18
CA MET A 74 4.91 28.30 -17.16
C MET A 74 6.15 27.39 -17.25
N MET A 75 7.11 27.73 -18.10
CA MET A 75 8.36 26.99 -18.27
C MET A 75 9.18 26.98 -16.97
N THR A 76 9.22 28.11 -16.27
CA THR A 76 9.89 28.24 -14.97
C THR A 76 9.22 27.36 -13.92
N SER A 77 7.88 27.42 -13.81
CA SER A 77 7.12 26.55 -12.89
C SER A 77 7.35 25.06 -13.19
N LEU A 78 7.31 24.66 -14.47
CA LEU A 78 7.53 23.27 -14.86
C LEU A 78 8.95 22.80 -14.52
N THR A 79 9.93 23.69 -14.62
CA THR A 79 11.32 23.42 -14.25
C THR A 79 11.45 23.18 -12.74
N GLU A 80 10.74 23.96 -11.93
CA GLU A 80 10.70 23.79 -10.47
C GLU A 80 9.99 22.49 -10.07
N ASP A 81 8.83 22.21 -10.65
CA ASP A 81 8.10 20.96 -10.43
C ASP A 81 8.95 19.74 -10.80
N THR A 82 9.65 19.79 -11.93
CA THR A 82 10.54 18.71 -12.37
C THR A 82 11.70 18.49 -11.39
N LYS A 83 12.28 19.57 -10.83
CA LYS A 83 13.31 19.47 -9.78
C LYS A 83 12.75 18.83 -8.51
N SER A 84 11.55 19.25 -8.09
CA SER A 84 10.88 18.70 -6.92
C SER A 84 10.61 17.20 -7.09
N MET A 85 10.01 16.80 -8.22
CA MET A 85 9.77 15.39 -8.54
C MET A 85 11.05 14.56 -8.55
N ARG A 86 12.17 15.11 -9.03
CA ARG A 86 13.47 14.41 -9.02
C ARG A 86 13.94 14.14 -7.59
N LEU A 87 13.75 15.09 -6.67
CA LEU A 87 14.10 14.92 -5.27
C LEU A 87 13.20 13.88 -4.60
N ASP A 88 11.89 13.92 -4.87
CA ASP A 88 10.94 12.94 -4.35
C ASP A 88 11.28 11.52 -4.82
N ILE A 89 11.61 11.34 -6.11
CA ILE A 89 12.03 10.05 -6.66
C ILE A 89 13.30 9.55 -5.98
N ALA A 90 14.30 10.41 -5.76
CA ALA A 90 15.52 10.03 -5.04
C ALA A 90 15.21 9.61 -3.59
N GLY A 91 14.29 10.32 -2.92
CA GLY A 91 13.79 9.95 -1.60
C GLY A 91 13.08 8.60 -1.58
N PHE A 92 12.23 8.32 -2.58
CA PHE A 92 11.57 7.02 -2.71
C PHE A 92 12.56 5.89 -2.98
N GLN A 93 13.55 6.10 -3.84
CA GLN A 93 14.59 5.11 -4.10
C GLN A 93 15.33 4.71 -2.82
N SER A 94 15.75 5.69 -2.00
CA SER A 94 16.41 5.43 -0.72
C SER A 94 15.51 4.63 0.25
N ARG A 95 14.23 4.98 0.32
CA ARG A 95 13.24 4.27 1.16
C ARG A 95 13.04 2.84 0.69
N VAL A 96 12.95 2.60 -0.62
CA VAL A 96 12.81 1.27 -1.20
C VAL A 96 14.04 0.42 -0.86
N THR A 97 15.26 0.91 -1.08
CA THR A 97 16.48 0.19 -0.72
C THR A 97 16.53 -0.17 0.77
N THR A 98 16.11 0.75 1.63
CA THR A 98 16.03 0.48 3.08
C THR A 98 15.01 -0.62 3.40
N LEU A 99 13.85 -0.61 2.74
CA LEU A 99 12.82 -1.63 2.93
C LEU A 99 13.30 -2.99 2.42
N GLU A 100 13.96 -3.05 1.27
CA GLU A 100 14.54 -4.29 0.72
C GLU A 100 15.53 -4.91 1.72
N GLN A 101 16.44 -4.11 2.28
CA GLN A 101 17.39 -4.59 3.30
C GLN A 101 16.69 -5.15 4.55
N ARG A 102 15.63 -4.47 5.01
CA ARG A 102 14.83 -4.92 6.16
C ARG A 102 14.10 -6.23 5.85
N VAL A 103 13.54 -6.38 4.65
CA VAL A 103 12.88 -7.61 4.21
C VAL A 103 13.88 -8.75 4.19
N THR A 104 15.05 -8.58 3.55
CA THR A 104 16.10 -9.60 3.53
C THR A 104 16.54 -10.02 4.94
N THR A 105 16.63 -9.07 5.87
CA THR A 105 16.97 -9.36 7.27
C THR A 105 15.90 -10.22 7.94
N VAL A 106 14.62 -9.86 7.78
CA VAL A 106 13.50 -10.60 8.36
C VAL A 106 13.38 -12.00 7.77
N GLU A 107 13.53 -12.14 6.45
CA GLU A 107 13.51 -13.44 5.77
C GLU A 107 14.63 -14.35 6.28
N THR A 108 15.83 -13.80 6.43
CA THR A 108 16.98 -14.52 6.99
C THR A 108 16.69 -14.99 8.43
N GLN A 109 16.14 -14.12 9.27
CA GLN A 109 15.76 -14.47 10.64
C GLN A 109 14.67 -15.54 10.69
N ALA A 110 13.68 -15.50 9.80
CA ALA A 110 12.62 -16.49 9.71
C ALA A 110 13.16 -17.89 9.36
N VAL A 111 14.12 -17.97 8.43
CA VAL A 111 14.79 -19.23 8.09
C VAL A 111 15.54 -19.79 9.30
N PHE A 112 16.30 -18.97 10.02
CA PHE A 112 17.01 -19.41 11.24
C PHE A 112 16.06 -19.85 12.35
N ALA A 113 14.93 -19.16 12.53
CA ALA A 113 13.92 -19.55 13.50
C ALA A 113 13.32 -20.92 13.15
N SER A 114 13.00 -21.15 11.88
CA SER A 114 12.46 -22.44 11.40
C SER A 114 13.44 -23.60 11.63
N ASP A 115 14.72 -23.41 11.29
CA ASP A 115 15.78 -24.42 11.54
C ASP A 115 15.93 -24.71 13.04
N ARG A 116 15.89 -23.67 13.89
CA ARG A 116 15.93 -23.84 15.34
C ARG A 116 14.75 -24.66 15.86
N ASP A 117 13.55 -24.39 15.36
CA ASP A 117 12.33 -25.09 15.77
C ASP A 117 12.36 -26.57 15.33
N GLN A 118 12.84 -26.86 14.12
CA GLN A 118 13.07 -28.24 13.67
C GLN A 118 14.07 -28.98 14.58
N LYS A 119 15.18 -28.33 14.93
CA LYS A 119 16.18 -28.90 15.86
C LYS A 119 15.59 -29.16 17.25
N LEU A 120 14.73 -28.27 17.74
CA LEU A 120 14.04 -28.45 19.02
C LEU A 120 13.07 -29.63 18.97
N LEU A 121 12.28 -29.77 17.91
CA LEU A 121 11.38 -30.92 17.73
C LEU A 121 12.15 -32.24 17.70
N TYR A 122 13.26 -32.28 16.95
CA TYR A 122 14.14 -33.45 16.90
C TYR A 122 14.69 -33.81 18.29
N ARG A 123 15.23 -32.82 19.02
CA ARG A 123 15.76 -33.04 20.38
C ARG A 123 14.67 -33.50 21.33
N ARG A 124 13.46 -32.93 21.26
CA ARG A 124 12.33 -33.33 22.09
C ARG A 124 11.93 -34.78 21.84
N SER A 125 11.84 -35.20 20.57
CA SER A 125 11.56 -36.59 20.20
C SER A 125 12.63 -37.54 20.76
N LYS A 126 13.91 -37.17 20.66
CA LYS A 126 15.02 -37.95 21.21
C LYS A 126 14.96 -38.06 22.74
N VAL A 127 14.59 -36.99 23.44
CA VAL A 127 14.40 -37.03 24.91
C VAL A 127 13.31 -38.02 25.27
N ILE A 128 12.17 -38.01 24.57
CA ILE A 128 11.08 -38.96 24.81
C ILE A 128 11.55 -40.40 24.58
N ASP A 129 12.20 -40.70 23.45
CA ASP A 129 12.72 -42.04 23.18
C ASP A 129 13.74 -42.51 24.23
N LEU A 130 14.62 -41.61 24.69
CA LEU A 130 15.58 -41.92 25.76
C LEU A 130 14.89 -42.14 27.12
N GLU A 131 13.87 -41.35 27.42
CA GLU A 131 13.08 -41.51 28.64
C GLU A 131 12.32 -42.84 28.63
N ASP A 132 11.71 -43.20 27.51
CA ASP A 132 11.01 -44.47 27.33
C ASP A 132 11.99 -45.65 27.45
N ARG A 133 13.18 -45.57 26.81
CA ARG A 133 14.26 -46.57 26.99
C ARG A 133 14.68 -46.72 28.44
N SER A 134 14.86 -45.61 29.14
CA SER A 134 15.25 -45.61 30.55
C SER A 134 14.16 -46.22 31.44
N ARG A 135 12.88 -46.03 31.10
CA ARG A 135 11.74 -46.54 31.87
C ARG A 135 11.33 -47.97 31.53
N ARG A 136 11.77 -48.53 30.39
CA ARG A 136 11.35 -49.88 29.92
C ARG A 136 11.54 -50.97 30.96
N ASP A 137 12.65 -50.95 31.68
CA ASP A 137 12.99 -51.98 32.67
C ASP A 137 12.61 -51.57 34.11
N ASN A 138 11.99 -50.39 34.27
CA ASN A 138 11.59 -49.87 35.57
C ASN A 138 10.11 -50.19 35.84
N VAL A 139 9.87 -51.07 36.80
CA VAL A 139 8.52 -51.36 37.31
C VAL A 139 8.20 -50.42 38.48
N ARG A 140 7.03 -49.78 38.44
CA ARG A 140 6.54 -48.92 39.53
C ARG A 140 5.43 -49.62 40.29
N PHE A 141 5.65 -49.87 41.57
CA PHE A 141 4.61 -50.34 42.47
C PHE A 141 3.86 -49.13 43.03
N LEU A 142 2.57 -49.03 42.72
CA LEU A 142 1.69 -47.99 43.27
C LEU A 142 0.96 -48.55 44.49
N SER A 143 0.84 -47.74 45.55
CA SER A 143 0.16 -48.11 46.81
C SER A 143 0.94 -49.12 47.68
N PHE A 144 2.22 -48.85 47.92
CA PHE A 144 2.98 -49.58 48.93
C PHE A 144 2.51 -49.12 50.33
N PRO A 145 2.16 -50.03 51.26
CA PRO A 145 1.81 -49.64 52.62
C PRO A 145 3.07 -49.06 53.32
N GLU A 146 2.99 -47.82 53.80
CA GLU A 146 4.16 -47.08 54.34
C GLU A 146 4.67 -47.60 55.70
N GLU A 147 3.92 -48.47 56.38
CA GLU A 147 4.27 -48.94 57.72
C GLU A 147 5.06 -50.26 57.71
N GLY A 148 6.39 -50.13 57.81
CA GLY A 148 7.28 -51.17 58.37
C GLY A 148 7.39 -52.51 57.62
N ALA A 149 6.76 -52.66 56.46
CA ALA A 149 6.82 -53.90 55.68
C ALA A 149 8.17 -54.04 54.98
N ASP A 150 8.84 -55.18 55.19
CA ASP A 150 10.02 -55.57 54.42
C ASP A 150 9.64 -55.65 52.93
N MET A 151 10.22 -54.75 52.14
CA MET A 151 9.99 -54.64 50.70
C MET A 151 10.28 -55.97 49.99
N GLN A 152 11.26 -56.74 50.47
CA GLN A 152 11.59 -58.04 49.89
C GLN A 152 10.48 -59.06 50.14
N TYR A 153 9.92 -59.08 51.34
CA TYR A 153 8.80 -59.96 51.68
C TYR A 153 7.56 -59.64 50.86
N PHE A 154 7.23 -58.35 50.74
CA PHE A 154 6.11 -57.88 49.91
C PHE A 154 6.31 -58.29 48.44
N LEU A 155 7.48 -58.02 47.86
CA LEU A 155 7.77 -58.38 46.47
C LEU A 155 7.67 -59.88 46.23
N LYS A 156 8.28 -60.71 47.09
CA LYS A 156 8.21 -62.18 46.96
C LYS A 156 6.77 -62.68 47.02
N ASN A 157 6.00 -62.23 48.00
CA ASN A 157 4.61 -62.67 48.18
C ASN A 157 3.71 -62.18 47.03
N THR A 158 3.77 -60.90 46.68
CA THR A 158 2.91 -60.32 45.63
C THR A 158 3.24 -60.84 44.24
N LEU A 159 4.53 -60.97 43.89
CA LEU A 159 4.93 -61.52 42.59
C LEU A 159 4.55 -63.00 42.48
N SER A 160 4.74 -63.80 43.54
CA SER A 160 4.29 -65.20 43.54
C SER A 160 2.78 -65.33 43.37
N GLN A 161 1.99 -64.48 44.02
CA GLN A 161 0.53 -64.49 43.87
C GLN A 161 0.08 -64.09 42.45
N LEU A 162 0.71 -63.08 41.85
CA LEU A 162 0.32 -62.57 40.52
C LEU A 162 0.79 -63.45 39.36
N THR A 163 1.98 -64.04 39.48
CA THR A 163 2.60 -64.81 38.38
C THR A 163 2.41 -66.32 38.52
N GLY A 164 2.01 -66.81 39.69
CA GLY A 164 1.93 -68.25 39.99
C GLY A 164 3.30 -68.94 40.06
N LEU A 165 4.40 -68.18 39.99
CA LEU A 165 5.75 -68.69 40.07
C LEU A 165 6.21 -68.72 41.54
N THR A 166 6.67 -69.88 41.99
CA THR A 166 7.28 -70.04 43.32
C THR A 166 8.74 -69.60 43.24
N PHE A 167 9.12 -68.56 43.99
CA PHE A 167 10.53 -68.16 44.10
C PHE A 167 11.33 -69.23 44.84
N ASP A 168 12.44 -69.65 44.25
CA ASP A 168 13.38 -70.57 44.90
C ASP A 168 14.09 -69.85 46.06
N PRO A 169 13.98 -70.34 47.31
CA PRO A 169 14.58 -69.70 48.48
C PRO A 169 16.12 -69.71 48.46
N THR A 170 16.76 -70.42 47.53
CA THR A 170 18.23 -70.50 47.43
C THR A 170 18.87 -69.42 46.54
N LEU A 171 18.08 -68.65 45.79
CA LEU A 171 18.56 -67.49 45.05
C LEU A 171 18.69 -66.28 45.99
N GLU A 172 19.89 -66.08 46.53
CA GLU A 172 20.28 -64.81 47.16
C GLU A 172 20.37 -63.70 46.09
N PHE A 173 19.72 -62.58 46.35
CA PHE A 173 19.76 -61.34 45.55
C PHE A 173 20.69 -60.32 46.21
#